data_AF-A0A932P7U0-F1
#
_entry.id   AF-A0A932P7U0-F1
#
_cell.length_a   1.000
_cell.length_b   1.000
_cell.length_c   1.000
_cell.angle_alpha   90.00
_cell.angle_beta   90.00
_cell.angle_gamma   90.00
#
_symmetry.space_group_name_H-M   'P 1'
#
loop_
_entity.id
_entity.type
_entity.pdbx_description
1 polymer ?
#
loop_
_entity_poly.entity_id
_entity_poly.type
_entity_poly.pdbx_seq_one_letter_code
_entity_poly.pdbx_strand_id
1 'polypeptide(L)'
;MADFKTHVSTSGVLGIAYASTAHLLFDVPLPTCVLAGGLCGVAGMLPDLDSGPGVPLRESINFTSAVVPMLMIDRFRHYGMSPESMALAGAGIYLTIRFVVGKLLRWYTVHRGMFHSIPAMLIAGLIAFLVCASGNLEMRLFKACGVMLGFLSHLVLDEIYSVDVRGLRLKHSFGTAVKLWSDSLWANFSTYAKLAILTVAALSDPIWEAELPPQDREIPRLASQLVDRLRGASAKLNLPGGVSAAATEQSSAGLEQSPAVDEQRDWPVIDERDVHHVTEAARGDRDSTGSR
;
A
#
# COMPACT_ATOMS: atom_id res chain seq x y z
N MET A 1 -20.33 14.62 14.04
CA MET A 1 -19.65 14.02 12.88
C MET A 1 -20.35 14.56 11.67
N ALA A 2 -19.60 14.93 10.65
CA ALA A 2 -20.22 15.09 9.34
C ALA A 2 -20.71 13.71 8.87
N ASP A 3 -21.66 13.68 7.94
CA ASP A 3 -22.13 12.40 7.41
C ASP A 3 -21.07 11.82 6.46
N PHE A 4 -21.08 10.50 6.28
CA PHE A 4 -20.15 9.76 5.43
C PHE A 4 -19.99 10.40 4.03
N LYS A 5 -21.12 10.82 3.44
CA LYS A 5 -21.15 11.49 2.13
C LYS A 5 -20.33 12.78 2.12
N THR A 6 -20.40 13.55 3.21
CA THR A 6 -19.66 14.81 3.32
C THR A 6 -18.16 14.55 3.34
N HIS A 7 -17.69 13.56 4.11
CA HIS A 7 -16.27 13.21 4.14
C HIS A 7 -15.75 12.79 2.76
N VAL A 8 -16.46 11.89 2.08
CA VAL A 8 -16.08 11.39 0.74
C VAL A 8 -16.11 12.51 -0.31
N SER A 9 -17.14 13.35 -0.30
CA SER A 9 -17.23 14.46 -1.26
C SER A 9 -16.14 15.50 -1.01
N THR A 10 -15.89 15.87 0.24
CA THR A 10 -14.84 16.85 0.59
C THR A 10 -13.46 16.34 0.22
N SER A 11 -13.11 15.10 0.61
CA SER A 11 -11.81 14.52 0.26
C SER A 11 -11.65 14.30 -1.25
N GLY A 12 -12.73 13.96 -1.95
CA GLY A 12 -12.76 13.82 -3.41
C GLY A 12 -12.49 15.14 -4.13
N VAL A 13 -13.17 16.23 -3.74
CA VAL A 13 -12.93 17.58 -4.30
C VAL A 13 -11.51 18.04 -3.98
N LEU A 14 -11.03 17.83 -2.74
CA LEU A 14 -9.64 18.14 -2.38
C LEU A 14 -8.65 17.32 -3.19
N GLY A 15 -8.93 16.05 -3.46
CA GLY A 15 -8.09 15.19 -4.30
C GLY A 15 -8.00 15.67 -5.73
N ILE A 16 -9.12 16.13 -6.33
CA ILE A 16 -9.13 16.74 -7.66
C ILE A 16 -8.31 18.02 -7.65
N ALA A 17 -8.54 18.92 -6.69
CA ALA A 17 -7.79 20.16 -6.57
C ALA A 17 -6.28 19.89 -6.43
N TYR A 18 -5.90 18.96 -5.53
CA TYR A 18 -4.51 18.56 -5.31
C TYR A 18 -3.85 18.02 -6.58
N ALA A 19 -4.52 17.11 -7.29
CA ALA A 19 -4.02 16.52 -8.53
C ALA A 19 -3.91 17.56 -9.66
N SER A 20 -4.93 18.39 -9.85
CA SER A 20 -4.95 19.43 -10.88
C SER A 20 -3.90 20.50 -10.62
N THR A 21 -3.73 20.97 -9.39
CA THR A 21 -2.70 21.94 -9.03
C THR A 21 -1.30 21.39 -9.30
N ALA A 22 -1.04 20.13 -8.91
CA ALA A 22 0.25 19.49 -9.17
C ALA A 22 0.55 19.35 -10.66
N HIS A 23 -0.45 18.98 -11.46
CA HIS A 23 -0.28 18.83 -12.91
C HIS A 23 -0.10 20.18 -13.61
N LEU A 24 -0.92 21.18 -13.27
CA LEU A 24 -0.97 22.45 -13.99
C LEU A 24 0.12 23.43 -13.60
N LEU A 25 0.62 23.38 -12.35
CA LEU A 25 1.59 24.34 -11.83
C LEU A 25 2.99 23.77 -11.61
N PHE A 26 3.11 22.44 -11.51
CA PHE A 26 4.38 21.78 -11.17
C PHE A 26 4.76 20.66 -12.15
N ASP A 27 4.04 20.54 -13.28
CA ASP A 27 4.30 19.56 -14.35
C ASP A 27 4.40 18.09 -13.86
N VAL A 28 3.74 17.77 -12.74
CA VAL A 28 3.74 16.40 -12.22
C VAL A 28 3.01 15.48 -13.22
N PRO A 29 3.58 14.30 -13.54
CA PRO A 29 2.98 13.40 -14.52
C PRO A 29 1.53 13.04 -14.18
N LEU A 30 0.65 13.10 -15.18
CA LEU A 30 -0.78 12.86 -15.01
C LEU A 30 -1.12 11.54 -14.28
N PRO A 31 -0.45 10.39 -14.56
CA PRO A 31 -0.72 9.15 -13.81
C PRO A 31 -0.46 9.27 -12.31
N THR A 32 0.60 9.98 -11.93
CA THR A 32 0.95 10.25 -10.52
C THR A 32 -0.10 11.16 -9.87
N CYS A 33 -0.55 12.19 -10.58
CA CYS A 33 -1.61 13.10 -10.13
C CYS A 33 -2.93 12.38 -9.91
N VAL A 34 -3.39 11.59 -10.89
CA VAL A 34 -4.64 10.83 -10.79
C VAL A 34 -4.57 9.83 -9.63
N LEU A 35 -3.45 9.12 -9.48
CA LEU A 35 -3.26 8.19 -8.38
C LEU A 35 -3.27 8.90 -7.02
N ALA A 36 -2.51 9.99 -6.85
CA ALA A 36 -2.46 10.73 -5.59
C ALA A 36 -3.81 11.38 -5.23
N GLY A 37 -4.53 11.94 -6.22
CA GLY A 37 -5.86 12.49 -6.04
C GLY A 37 -6.89 11.43 -5.66
N GLY A 38 -6.85 10.26 -6.30
CA GLY A 38 -7.69 9.12 -5.94
C GLY A 38 -7.40 8.60 -4.53
N LEU A 39 -6.12 8.48 -4.17
CA LEU A 39 -5.68 8.12 -2.82
C LEU A 39 -6.16 9.13 -1.77
N CYS A 40 -6.09 10.44 -2.07
CA CYS A 40 -6.64 11.50 -1.22
C CYS A 40 -8.15 11.32 -0.99
N GLY A 41 -8.92 11.09 -2.07
CA GLY A 41 -10.36 10.85 -1.96
C GLY A 41 -10.70 9.69 -1.02
N VAL A 42 -10.07 8.53 -1.23
CA VAL A 42 -10.30 7.33 -0.41
C VAL A 42 -9.80 7.52 1.03
N ALA A 43 -8.69 8.23 1.22
CA ALA A 43 -8.09 8.43 2.53
C ALA A 43 -8.97 9.22 3.50
N GLY A 44 -9.88 10.05 2.99
CA GLY A 44 -10.89 10.76 3.80
C GLY A 44 -11.90 9.85 4.50
N MET A 45 -11.94 8.55 4.17
CA MET A 45 -12.77 7.55 4.85
C MET A 45 -11.99 6.74 5.89
N LEU A 46 -10.66 6.85 5.93
CA LEU A 46 -9.82 6.00 6.78
C LEU A 46 -10.13 6.12 8.28
N PRO A 47 -10.35 7.32 8.86
CA PRO A 47 -10.64 7.44 10.29
C PRO A 47 -11.93 6.69 10.69
N ASP A 48 -12.93 6.70 9.81
CA ASP A 48 -14.24 6.09 10.04
C ASP A 48 -14.25 4.56 9.93
N LEU A 49 -13.15 3.92 9.53
CA LEU A 49 -13.07 2.47 9.50
C LEU A 49 -13.24 1.83 10.89
N ASP A 50 -13.09 2.63 11.95
CA ASP A 50 -13.31 2.21 13.34
C ASP A 50 -14.77 2.28 13.82
N SER A 51 -15.69 2.85 13.01
CA SER A 51 -17.09 3.14 13.40
C SER A 51 -18.00 1.91 13.51
N GLY A 52 -17.46 0.72 13.24
CA GLY A 52 -18.13 -0.56 13.43
C GLY A 52 -18.39 -1.31 12.12
N PRO A 53 -19.02 -2.51 12.20
CA PRO A 53 -19.32 -3.29 11.02
C PRO A 53 -20.39 -2.58 10.17
N GLY A 54 -20.10 -2.37 8.90
CA GLY A 54 -21.02 -1.72 7.97
C GLY A 54 -20.58 -1.87 6.53
N VAL A 55 -21.44 -1.38 5.63
CA VAL A 55 -21.15 -1.31 4.20
C VAL A 55 -19.87 -0.52 3.91
N PRO A 56 -19.62 0.67 4.51
CA PRO A 56 -18.41 1.44 4.25
C PRO A 56 -17.11 0.69 4.59
N LEU A 57 -17.00 0.11 5.79
CA LEU A 57 -15.83 -0.68 6.19
C LEU A 57 -15.58 -1.85 5.24
N ARG A 58 -16.64 -2.57 4.86
CA ARG A 58 -16.53 -3.72 3.94
C ARG A 58 -16.03 -3.29 2.57
N GLU A 59 -16.55 -2.19 2.04
CA GLU A 59 -16.17 -1.65 0.73
C GLU A 59 -14.73 -1.12 0.74
N SER A 60 -14.32 -0.42 1.80
CA SER A 60 -12.93 0.02 1.95
C SER A 60 -11.96 -1.15 2.02
N ILE A 61 -12.26 -2.18 2.82
CA ILE A 61 -11.41 -3.39 2.88
C ILE A 61 -11.33 -4.09 1.52
N ASN A 62 -12.45 -4.22 0.81
CA ASN A 62 -12.46 -4.82 -0.53
C ASN A 62 -11.59 -4.00 -1.51
N PHE A 63 -11.78 -2.69 -1.54
CA PHE A 63 -11.03 -1.79 -2.41
C PHE A 63 -9.52 -1.83 -2.08
N THR A 64 -9.15 -1.64 -0.81
CA THR A 64 -7.76 -1.68 -0.37
C THR A 64 -7.11 -3.04 -0.65
N SER A 65 -7.85 -4.15 -0.46
CA SER A 65 -7.33 -5.49 -0.75
C SER A 65 -6.97 -5.68 -2.22
N ALA A 66 -7.73 -5.07 -3.14
CA ALA A 66 -7.47 -5.14 -4.57
C ALA A 66 -6.35 -4.17 -5.03
N VAL A 67 -6.31 -2.96 -4.45
CA VAL A 67 -5.41 -1.89 -4.92
C VAL A 67 -3.99 -2.01 -4.33
N VAL A 68 -3.85 -2.34 -3.04
CA VAL A 68 -2.53 -2.38 -2.37
C VAL A 68 -1.55 -3.35 -3.05
N PRO A 69 -1.93 -4.60 -3.41
CA PRO A 69 -1.04 -5.50 -4.15
C PRO A 69 -0.51 -4.88 -5.44
N MET A 70 -1.35 -4.16 -6.18
CA MET A 70 -0.98 -3.53 -7.45
C MET A 70 0.01 -2.38 -7.24
N LEU A 71 -0.15 -1.60 -6.18
CA LEU A 71 0.79 -0.53 -5.83
C LEU A 71 2.16 -1.06 -5.40
N MET A 72 2.21 -2.27 -4.85
CA MET A 72 3.45 -2.93 -4.41
C MET A 72 4.24 -3.61 -5.53
N ILE A 73 3.74 -3.65 -6.77
CA ILE A 73 4.41 -4.30 -7.91
C ILE A 73 5.84 -3.77 -8.09
N ASP A 74 6.01 -2.45 -8.07
CA ASP A 74 7.33 -1.82 -8.22
C ASP A 74 8.28 -2.20 -7.08
N ARG A 75 7.75 -2.31 -5.86
CA ARG A 75 8.50 -2.78 -4.69
C ARG A 75 8.99 -4.22 -4.86
N PHE A 76 8.14 -5.11 -5.35
CA PHE A 76 8.53 -6.50 -5.56
C PHE A 76 9.59 -6.65 -6.64
N ARG A 77 9.50 -5.85 -7.71
CA ARG A 77 10.55 -5.77 -8.74
C ARG A 77 11.88 -5.29 -8.17
N HIS A 78 11.84 -4.28 -7.30
CA HIS A 78 13.05 -3.80 -6.63
C HIS A 78 13.70 -4.87 -5.74
N TYR A 79 12.90 -5.79 -5.17
CA TYR A 79 13.41 -6.97 -4.46
C TYR A 79 13.84 -8.13 -5.36
N GLY A 80 13.82 -7.96 -6.69
CA GLY A 80 14.24 -9.01 -7.63
C GLY A 80 13.34 -10.24 -7.63
N MET A 81 12.06 -10.10 -7.24
CA MET A 81 11.13 -11.23 -7.19
C MET A 81 10.76 -11.70 -8.60
N SER A 82 10.63 -13.02 -8.78
CA SER A 82 10.09 -13.60 -10.02
C SER A 82 8.61 -13.22 -10.20
N PRO A 83 8.06 -13.21 -11.43
CA PRO A 83 6.65 -12.91 -11.67
C PRO A 83 5.68 -13.81 -10.86
N GLU A 84 5.99 -15.09 -10.70
CA GLU A 84 5.20 -16.04 -9.90
C GLU A 84 5.24 -15.66 -8.42
N SER A 85 6.42 -15.30 -7.92
CA SER A 85 6.61 -14.87 -6.53
C SER A 85 5.85 -13.56 -6.26
N MET A 86 5.86 -12.62 -7.22
CA MET A 86 5.09 -11.38 -7.16
C MET A 86 3.58 -11.66 -7.12
N ALA A 87 3.10 -12.59 -7.95
CA ALA A 87 1.69 -12.97 -7.98
C ALA A 87 1.25 -13.62 -6.66
N LEU A 88 2.04 -14.54 -6.12
CA LEU A 88 1.77 -15.19 -4.83
C LEU A 88 1.83 -14.20 -3.66
N ALA A 89 2.81 -13.30 -3.65
CA ALA A 89 2.91 -12.23 -2.65
C ALA A 89 1.69 -11.29 -2.74
N GLY A 90 1.30 -10.88 -3.94
CA GLY A 90 0.12 -10.05 -4.17
C GLY A 90 -1.17 -10.73 -3.71
N ALA A 91 -1.35 -12.02 -4.02
CA ALA A 91 -2.47 -12.82 -3.52
C ALA A 91 -2.46 -12.92 -2.00
N GLY A 92 -1.30 -13.15 -1.39
CA GLY A 92 -1.12 -13.19 0.07
C GLY A 92 -1.52 -11.87 0.73
N ILE A 93 -1.12 -10.74 0.17
CA ILE A 93 -1.53 -9.41 0.65
C ILE A 93 -3.04 -9.22 0.50
N TYR A 94 -3.61 -9.55 -0.66
CA TYR A 94 -5.06 -9.47 -0.89
C TYR A 94 -5.81 -10.25 0.20
N LEU A 95 -5.48 -11.53 0.40
CA LEU A 95 -6.16 -12.40 1.36
C LEU A 95 -6.00 -11.86 2.80
N THR A 96 -4.80 -11.37 3.14
CA THR A 96 -4.51 -10.81 4.45
C THR A 96 -5.37 -9.58 4.73
N ILE A 97 -5.41 -8.61 3.81
CA ILE A 97 -6.23 -7.41 3.97
C ILE A 97 -7.72 -7.79 4.01
N ARG A 98 -8.15 -8.62 3.06
CA ARG A 98 -9.54 -8.99 2.85
C ARG A 98 -10.17 -9.73 4.02
N PHE A 99 -9.43 -10.64 4.65
CA PHE A 99 -9.96 -11.58 5.65
C PHE A 99 -9.43 -11.35 7.07
N VAL A 100 -8.22 -10.80 7.22
CA VAL A 100 -7.57 -10.61 8.53
C VAL A 100 -7.70 -9.18 9.02
N VAL A 101 -7.28 -8.19 8.22
CA VAL A 101 -7.22 -6.78 8.65
C VAL A 101 -8.59 -6.27 9.09
N GLY A 102 -9.65 -6.55 8.33
CA GLY A 102 -11.00 -6.13 8.71
C GLY A 102 -11.50 -6.76 10.02
N LYS A 103 -11.03 -7.96 10.40
CA LYS A 103 -11.33 -8.58 11.71
C LYS A 103 -10.52 -7.90 12.81
N LEU A 104 -9.23 -7.66 12.57
CA LEU A 104 -8.33 -7.05 13.52
C LEU A 104 -8.76 -5.63 13.89
N LEU A 105 -9.14 -4.81 12.90
CA LEU A 105 -9.63 -3.45 13.14
C LEU A 105 -10.80 -3.47 14.14
N ARG A 106 -11.78 -4.34 13.94
CA ARG A 106 -12.95 -4.46 14.85
C ARG A 106 -12.59 -4.76 16.30
N TRP A 107 -11.53 -5.53 16.55
CA TRP A 107 -11.14 -5.89 17.92
C TRP A 107 -10.17 -4.88 18.53
N TYR A 108 -9.44 -4.16 17.69
CA TYR A 108 -8.33 -3.32 18.12
C TYR A 108 -8.68 -1.83 18.21
N THR A 109 -9.58 -1.35 17.35
CA THR A 109 -9.91 0.07 17.29
C THR A 109 -11.12 0.38 18.16
N VAL A 110 -10.97 1.38 19.03
CA VAL A 110 -12.09 2.02 19.73
C VAL A 110 -12.55 3.19 18.88
N HIS A 111 -13.86 3.30 18.63
CA HIS A 111 -14.42 4.41 17.85
C HIS A 111 -14.01 5.74 18.48
N ARG A 112 -13.41 6.64 17.67
CA ARG A 112 -12.85 7.93 18.14
C ARG A 112 -11.69 7.78 19.14
N GLY A 113 -11.02 6.63 19.15
CA GLY A 113 -9.79 6.38 19.88
C GLY A 113 -8.59 7.05 19.22
N MET A 114 -7.40 6.44 19.31
CA MET A 114 -6.21 6.94 18.62
C MET A 114 -6.28 6.76 17.09
N PHE A 115 -7.24 6.01 16.55
CA PHE A 115 -7.43 5.87 15.10
C PHE A 115 -7.94 7.15 14.43
N HIS A 116 -8.53 8.06 15.22
CA HIS A 116 -8.99 9.38 14.81
C HIS A 116 -8.06 10.44 15.43
N SER A 117 -6.84 10.54 14.93
CA SER A 117 -5.78 11.39 15.49
C SER A 117 -4.69 11.75 14.46
N ILE A 118 -3.87 12.75 14.79
CA ILE A 118 -2.72 13.13 13.95
C ILE A 118 -1.67 12.01 13.84
N PRO A 119 -1.31 11.28 14.92
CA PRO A 119 -0.43 10.12 14.79
C PRO A 119 -0.98 9.05 13.84
N ALA A 120 -2.30 8.80 13.81
CA ALA A 120 -2.90 7.87 12.86
C ALA A 120 -2.81 8.37 11.40
N MET A 121 -2.98 9.67 11.17
CA MET A 121 -2.74 10.29 9.86
C MET A 121 -1.30 10.09 9.39
N LEU A 122 -0.32 10.31 10.27
CA LEU A 122 1.11 10.11 9.95
C LEU A 122 1.41 8.64 9.64
N ILE A 123 0.84 7.71 10.39
CA ILE A 123 0.91 6.27 10.11
C ILE A 123 0.35 5.95 8.73
N ALA A 124 -0.83 6.48 8.38
CA ALA A 124 -1.43 6.27 7.06
C ALA A 124 -0.54 6.82 5.93
N GLY A 125 0.04 8.00 6.12
CA GLY A 125 1.01 8.59 5.20
C GLY A 125 2.27 7.73 5.02
N LEU A 126 2.85 7.21 6.12
CA LEU A 126 4.02 6.34 6.07
C LEU A 126 3.72 5.00 5.38
N ILE A 127 2.55 4.40 5.65
CA ILE A 127 2.11 3.20 4.94
C ILE A 127 2.00 3.50 3.44
N ALA A 128 1.37 4.62 3.06
CA ALA A 128 1.26 5.03 1.68
C ALA A 128 2.63 5.25 1.02
N PHE A 129 3.58 5.87 1.71
CA PHE A 129 4.96 6.05 1.23
C PHE A 129 5.68 4.73 0.98
N LEU A 130 5.50 3.74 1.85
CA LEU A 130 6.12 2.41 1.73
C LEU A 130 5.48 1.59 0.61
N VAL A 131 4.14 1.62 0.50
CA VAL A 131 3.35 0.89 -0.49
C VAL A 131 3.52 1.49 -1.89
N CYS A 132 3.43 2.82 -2.04
CA CYS A 132 3.48 3.51 -3.32
C CYS A 132 4.92 3.78 -3.76
N ALA A 133 5.70 2.72 -3.95
CA ALA A 133 7.13 2.75 -4.20
C ALA A 133 7.58 3.42 -5.52
N SER A 134 6.68 3.54 -6.50
CA SER A 134 7.03 3.98 -7.85
C SER A 134 7.46 5.44 -7.94
N GLY A 135 8.39 5.72 -8.86
CA GLY A 135 8.88 7.07 -9.14
C GLY A 135 10.00 7.53 -8.19
N ASN A 136 10.44 8.77 -8.38
CA ASN A 136 11.46 9.40 -7.53
C ASN A 136 10.90 9.72 -6.13
N LEU A 137 11.78 10.16 -5.22
CA LEU A 137 11.40 10.51 -3.85
C LEU A 137 10.23 11.52 -3.80
N GLU A 138 10.27 12.55 -4.63
CA GLU A 138 9.24 13.59 -4.69
C GLU A 138 7.86 13.03 -5.04
N MET A 139 7.77 12.16 -6.06
CA MET A 139 6.51 11.52 -6.45
C MET A 139 5.97 10.59 -5.36
N ARG A 140 6.85 9.90 -4.63
CA ARG A 140 6.45 9.05 -3.50
C ARG A 140 5.89 9.88 -2.35
N LEU A 141 6.58 10.96 -1.99
CA LEU A 141 6.12 11.91 -0.98
C LEU A 141 4.80 12.57 -1.40
N PHE A 142 4.66 12.95 -2.66
CA PHE A 142 3.43 13.53 -3.21
C PHE A 142 2.21 12.59 -3.02
N LYS A 143 2.35 11.30 -3.34
CA LYS A 143 1.30 10.29 -3.11
C LYS A 143 0.98 10.13 -1.61
N ALA A 144 2.00 10.08 -0.75
CA ALA A 144 1.83 9.97 0.70
C ALA A 144 1.14 11.20 1.31
N CYS A 145 1.53 12.40 0.87
CA CYS A 145 0.90 13.66 1.25
C CYS A 145 -0.56 13.73 0.78
N GLY A 146 -0.89 13.18 -0.39
CA GLY A 146 -2.28 13.04 -0.82
C GLY A 146 -3.12 12.22 0.17
N VAL A 147 -2.60 11.08 0.64
CA VAL A 147 -3.28 10.27 1.68
C VAL A 147 -3.44 11.06 2.98
N MET A 148 -2.39 11.75 3.42
CA MET A 148 -2.45 12.57 4.64
C MET A 148 -3.45 13.71 4.50
N LEU A 149 -3.53 14.37 3.34
CA LEU A 149 -4.48 15.44 3.07
C LEU A 149 -5.93 14.95 3.13
N GLY A 150 -6.21 13.80 2.53
CA GLY A 150 -7.52 13.15 2.61
C GLY A 150 -7.92 12.84 4.05
N PHE A 151 -7.02 12.19 4.80
CA PHE A 151 -7.25 11.87 6.21
C PHE A 151 -7.41 13.13 7.07
N LEU A 152 -6.58 14.16 6.86
CA LEU A 152 -6.66 15.43 7.56
C LEU A 152 -8.00 16.12 7.30
N SER A 153 -8.49 16.10 6.06
CA SER A 153 -9.78 16.69 5.71
C SER A 153 -10.91 16.08 6.52
N HIS A 154 -10.84 14.78 6.79
CA HIS A 154 -11.79 14.10 7.66
C HIS A 154 -11.73 14.64 9.10
N LEU A 155 -10.53 14.69 9.69
CA LEU A 155 -10.34 15.20 11.06
C LEU A 155 -10.85 16.63 11.22
N VAL A 156 -10.50 17.50 10.27
CA VAL A 156 -10.90 18.91 10.28
C VAL A 156 -12.41 19.06 10.12
N LEU A 157 -13.01 18.31 9.19
CA LEU A 157 -14.45 18.38 8.97
C LEU A 157 -15.24 17.94 10.21
N ASP A 158 -14.75 16.92 10.91
CA ASP A 158 -15.35 16.46 12.16
C ASP A 158 -15.27 17.47 13.29
N GLU A 159 -14.18 18.22 13.34
CA GLU A 159 -13.99 19.31 14.29
C GLU A 159 -14.95 20.47 13.99
N ILE A 160 -15.04 20.89 12.72
CA ILE A 160 -15.95 21.95 12.27
C ILE A 160 -17.41 21.60 12.59
N TYR A 161 -17.84 20.38 12.31
CA TYR A 161 -19.21 19.92 12.58
C TYR A 161 -19.49 19.60 14.05
N SER A 162 -18.47 19.68 14.92
CA SER A 162 -18.65 19.60 16.37
C SER A 162 -19.07 20.95 16.99
N VAL A 163 -18.89 22.06 16.26
CA VAL A 163 -19.33 23.41 16.65
C VAL A 163 -20.79 23.63 16.23
N ASP A 164 -21.69 23.80 17.19
CA ASP A 164 -23.09 24.12 16.89
C ASP A 164 -23.25 25.62 16.57
N VAL A 165 -23.25 25.95 15.27
CA VAL A 165 -23.38 27.31 14.74
C VAL A 165 -24.77 27.94 14.96
N ARG A 166 -25.78 27.19 15.41
CA ARG A 166 -27.14 27.70 15.62
C ARG A 166 -27.50 27.98 17.09
N GLY A 167 -26.58 27.75 18.02
CA GLY A 167 -26.84 28.04 19.43
C GLY A 167 -25.66 27.75 20.35
N LEU A 168 -24.53 28.47 20.18
CA LEU A 168 -23.44 28.72 21.16
C LEU A 168 -23.16 27.61 22.21
N ARG A 169 -23.25 26.34 21.81
CA ARG A 169 -22.93 25.18 22.66
C ARG A 169 -21.82 24.40 21.98
N LEU A 170 -20.63 24.51 22.54
CA LEU A 170 -19.52 23.61 22.21
C LEU A 170 -19.93 22.21 22.65
N LYS A 171 -19.93 21.25 21.72
CA LYS A 171 -20.01 19.84 22.11
C LYS A 171 -18.76 19.50 22.91
N HIS A 172 -18.90 18.63 23.90
CA HIS A 172 -17.78 18.12 24.69
C HIS A 172 -16.68 17.43 23.83
N SER A 173 -16.97 17.15 22.55
CA SER A 173 -16.01 16.61 21.58
C SER A 173 -15.16 17.65 20.85
N PHE A 174 -15.34 18.95 21.10
CA PHE A 174 -14.54 20.01 20.45
C PHE A 174 -13.07 19.91 20.90
N GLY A 175 -12.14 19.90 19.94
CA GLY A 175 -10.70 19.77 20.12
C GLY A 175 -10.16 18.33 20.13
N THR A 176 -10.99 17.33 19.80
CA THR A 176 -10.58 15.92 19.89
C THR A 176 -10.12 15.30 18.57
N ALA A 177 -10.45 15.88 17.42
CA ALA A 177 -10.10 15.27 16.12
C ALA A 177 -8.62 15.47 15.74
N VAL A 178 -8.02 16.59 16.16
CA VAL A 178 -6.59 16.92 15.94
C VAL A 178 -5.73 16.50 17.14
N LYS A 179 -6.20 15.52 17.92
CA LYS A 179 -5.49 15.12 19.14
C LYS A 179 -4.20 14.38 18.83
N LEU A 180 -3.27 14.48 19.77
CA LEU A 180 -2.00 13.73 19.80
C LEU A 180 -2.05 12.57 20.79
N TRP A 181 -2.99 12.59 21.74
CA TRP A 181 -3.07 11.63 22.84
C TRP A 181 -4.53 11.25 23.14
N SER A 182 -4.74 10.07 23.71
CA SER A 182 -6.00 9.57 24.26
C SER A 182 -5.86 9.26 25.76
N ASP A 183 -6.97 8.99 26.43
CA ASP A 183 -6.97 8.62 27.86
C ASP A 183 -6.40 7.21 28.12
N SER A 184 -6.26 6.39 27.07
CA SER A 184 -5.72 5.04 27.18
C SER A 184 -4.21 5.03 26.93
N LEU A 185 -3.44 4.74 27.98
CA LEU A 185 -1.99 4.56 27.91
C LEU A 185 -1.61 3.51 26.86
N TRP A 186 -2.35 2.40 26.79
CA TRP A 186 -2.09 1.34 25.82
C TRP A 186 -2.34 1.80 24.38
N ALA A 187 -3.42 2.53 24.13
CA ALA A 187 -3.73 3.04 22.80
C ALA A 187 -2.66 4.04 22.33
N ASN A 188 -2.18 4.91 23.23
CA ASN A 188 -1.10 5.85 22.95
C ASN A 188 0.20 5.10 22.65
N PHE A 189 0.64 4.23 23.56
CA PHE A 189 1.86 3.44 23.40
C PHE A 189 1.85 2.68 22.08
N SER A 190 0.77 1.95 21.78
CA SER A 190 0.72 1.16 20.56
C SER A 190 0.69 2.02 19.30
N THR A 191 0.01 3.15 19.31
CA THR A 191 -0.02 4.07 18.15
C THR A 191 1.37 4.64 17.91
N TYR A 192 2.03 5.16 18.93
CA TYR A 192 3.37 5.72 18.80
C TYR A 192 4.43 4.65 18.51
N ALA A 193 4.28 3.42 19.01
CA ALA A 193 5.15 2.31 18.65
C ALA A 193 5.04 1.96 17.16
N LYS A 194 3.80 1.88 16.62
CA LYS A 194 3.58 1.68 15.18
C LYS A 194 4.15 2.83 14.35
N LEU A 195 3.93 4.07 14.79
CA LEU A 195 4.48 5.25 14.15
C LEU A 195 6.01 5.17 14.10
N ALA A 196 6.67 4.89 15.23
CA ALA A 196 8.12 4.76 15.31
C ALA A 196 8.66 3.64 14.40
N ILE A 197 8.03 2.45 14.43
CA ILE A 197 8.42 1.32 13.56
C ILE A 197 8.30 1.71 12.08
N LEU A 198 7.18 2.34 11.69
CA LEU A 198 6.96 2.76 10.30
C LEU A 198 7.90 3.89 9.89
N THR A 199 8.23 4.80 10.79
CA THR A 199 9.24 5.84 10.55
C THR A 199 10.61 5.23 10.34
N VAL A 200 11.04 4.28 11.18
CA VAL A 200 12.30 3.56 10.98
C VAL A 200 12.29 2.80 9.64
N ALA A 201 11.18 2.11 9.33
CA ALA A 201 11.04 1.40 8.05
C ALA A 201 11.13 2.36 6.84
N ALA A 202 10.44 3.50 6.90
CA ALA A 202 10.47 4.52 5.85
C ALA A 202 11.86 5.15 5.70
N LEU A 203 12.56 5.45 6.81
CA LEU A 203 13.92 5.98 6.79
C LEU A 203 14.96 4.95 6.34
N SER A 204 14.69 3.65 6.51
CA SER A 204 15.54 2.57 6.00
C SER A 204 15.25 2.21 4.53
N ASP A 205 14.32 2.90 3.86
CA ASP A 205 13.97 2.62 2.47
C ASP A 205 15.15 2.94 1.52
N PRO A 206 15.47 2.07 0.54
CA PRO A 206 16.60 2.28 -0.37
C PRO A 206 16.56 3.59 -1.18
N ILE A 207 15.39 4.23 -1.31
CA ILE A 207 15.24 5.49 -2.04
C ILE A 207 16.16 6.61 -1.54
N TRP A 208 16.46 6.63 -0.24
CA TRP A 208 17.34 7.66 0.33
C TRP A 208 18.78 7.52 -0.15
N GLU A 209 19.22 6.29 -0.44
CA GLU A 209 20.55 6.05 -1.00
C GLU A 209 20.64 6.40 -2.49
N ALA A 210 19.52 6.31 -3.21
CA ALA A 210 19.44 6.68 -4.61
C ALA A 210 19.41 8.20 -4.80
N GLU A 211 18.75 8.94 -3.92
CA GLU A 211 18.38 10.34 -4.15
C GLU A 211 19.18 11.37 -3.32
N LEU A 212 19.61 11.04 -2.08
CA LEU A 212 20.30 12.02 -1.23
C LEU A 212 21.81 12.05 -1.48
N PRO A 213 22.50 13.20 -1.37
CA PRO A 213 23.97 13.27 -1.31
C PRO A 213 24.53 12.52 -0.09
N PRO A 214 25.78 12.01 -0.11
CA PRO A 214 26.35 11.24 1.00
C PRO A 214 26.34 11.94 2.36
N GLN A 215 26.42 13.29 2.38
CA GLN A 215 26.38 14.11 3.60
C GLN A 215 25.00 14.12 4.28
N ASP A 216 23.92 13.91 3.53
CA ASP A 216 22.55 14.01 4.06
C ASP A 216 21.97 12.63 4.44
N ARG A 217 22.77 11.57 4.28
CA ARG A 217 22.36 10.18 4.54
C ARG A 217 22.56 9.72 5.99
N GLU A 218 22.94 10.60 6.92
CA GLU A 218 23.22 10.21 8.30
C GLU A 218 22.02 9.53 8.97
N ILE A 219 20.85 10.16 8.93
CA ILE A 219 19.63 9.64 9.57
C ILE A 219 19.15 8.33 8.90
N PRO A 220 19.04 8.23 7.56
CA PRO A 220 18.73 6.97 6.88
C PRO A 220 19.71 5.83 7.22
N ARG A 221 21.02 6.11 7.29
CA ARG A 221 22.04 5.11 7.65
C ARG A 221 21.90 4.62 9.08
N LEU A 222 21.57 5.50 10.03
CA LEU A 222 21.31 5.09 11.41
C LEU A 222 20.08 4.19 11.49
N ALA A 223 19.03 4.51 10.73
CA ALA A 223 17.83 3.69 10.65
C ALA A 223 18.10 2.30 10.05
N SER A 224 18.84 2.22 8.94
CA SER A 224 19.21 0.94 8.33
C SER A 224 20.09 0.09 9.27
N GLN A 225 21.08 0.70 9.93
CA GLN A 225 21.91 0.02 10.94
C GLN A 225 21.08 -0.52 12.12
N LEU A 226 20.07 0.22 12.57
CA LEU A 226 19.17 -0.24 13.62
C LEU A 226 18.37 -1.47 13.15
N VAL A 227 17.81 -1.43 11.95
CA VAL A 227 17.08 -2.56 11.36
C VAL A 227 17.98 -3.80 11.24
N ASP A 228 19.22 -3.64 10.78
CA ASP A 228 20.17 -4.75 10.64
C ASP A 228 20.56 -5.36 11.99
N ARG A 229 20.76 -4.52 13.02
CA ARG A 229 21.01 -4.98 14.40
C ARG A 229 19.83 -5.80 14.94
N LEU A 230 18.60 -5.34 14.70
CA LEU A 230 17.39 -6.04 15.14
C LEU A 230 17.22 -7.37 14.39
N ARG A 231 17.47 -7.42 13.08
CA ARG A 231 17.48 -8.65 12.30
C ARG A 231 18.54 -9.63 12.81
N GLY A 232 19.76 -9.15 13.05
CA GLY A 232 20.85 -9.97 13.58
C GLY A 232 20.59 -10.51 14.98
N ALA A 233 19.98 -9.71 15.87
CA ALA A 233 19.58 -10.16 17.20
C ALA A 233 18.46 -11.22 17.15
N SER A 234 17.43 -11.00 16.31
CA SER A 234 16.35 -11.96 16.08
C SER A 234 16.87 -13.29 15.52
N ALA A 235 17.80 -13.24 14.56
CA ALA A 235 18.43 -14.44 14.00
C ALA A 235 19.23 -15.23 15.05
N LYS A 236 19.91 -14.54 15.98
CA LYS A 236 20.61 -15.18 17.11
C LYS A 236 19.66 -15.83 18.12
N LEU A 237 18.47 -15.27 18.32
CA LEU A 237 17.43 -15.81 19.22
C LEU A 237 16.69 -17.01 18.60
N ASN A 238 16.57 -17.06 17.27
CA ASN A 238 15.93 -18.17 16.53
C ASN A 238 16.85 -19.40 16.33
N LEU A 239 18.02 -19.46 16.98
CA LEU A 239 18.91 -20.62 16.96
C LEU A 239 18.95 -21.34 18.32
N PRO A 240 18.16 -22.41 18.50
CA PRO A 240 18.57 -23.55 19.31
C PRO A 240 18.83 -24.75 18.39
N GLY A 241 20.11 -25.04 18.11
CA GLY A 241 20.56 -26.29 17.49
C GLY A 241 20.04 -26.59 16.08
N GLY A 242 20.75 -26.13 15.06
CA GLY A 242 20.50 -26.52 13.67
C GLY A 242 21.67 -26.11 12.78
N VAL A 243 22.40 -27.13 12.31
CA VAL A 243 23.60 -27.13 11.46
C VAL A 243 23.94 -25.81 10.77
N SER A 244 25.15 -25.33 11.09
CA SER A 244 25.85 -24.24 10.41
C SER A 244 25.81 -24.44 8.89
N ALA A 245 25.17 -23.51 8.18
CA ALA A 245 25.27 -23.38 6.72
C ALA A 245 26.63 -22.77 6.30
N ALA A 246 27.72 -23.19 6.95
CA ALA A 246 29.09 -22.95 6.53
C ALA A 246 29.59 -24.17 5.74
N ALA A 247 28.90 -24.50 4.64
CA ALA A 247 29.30 -25.55 3.71
C ALA A 247 28.66 -25.34 2.33
N THR A 248 28.70 -24.12 1.78
CA THR A 248 28.31 -23.89 0.37
C THR A 248 29.26 -22.97 -0.40
N GLU A 249 30.40 -22.55 0.18
CA GLU A 249 31.37 -21.68 -0.53
C GLU A 249 32.60 -22.40 -1.10
N GLN A 250 32.61 -23.74 -1.16
CA GLN A 250 33.78 -24.50 -1.68
C GLN A 250 33.45 -25.55 -2.76
N SER A 251 32.33 -25.43 -3.46
CA SER A 251 31.99 -26.33 -4.59
C SER A 251 31.47 -25.60 -5.84
N SER A 252 32.14 -24.52 -6.23
CA SER A 252 31.96 -23.92 -7.57
C SER A 252 33.27 -23.54 -8.27
N ALA A 253 34.42 -23.84 -7.67
CA ALA A 253 35.71 -23.79 -8.34
C ALA A 253 35.98 -25.15 -9.02
N GLY A 254 35.41 -25.36 -10.19
CA GLY A 254 35.74 -26.53 -11.01
C GLY A 254 34.60 -27.06 -11.86
N LEU A 255 34.10 -26.25 -12.79
CA LEU A 255 33.53 -26.79 -14.03
C LEU A 255 34.07 -25.96 -15.19
N GLU A 256 34.94 -26.63 -15.95
CA GLU A 256 35.58 -26.17 -17.16
C GLU A 256 34.58 -25.73 -18.23
N GLN A 257 35.05 -24.81 -19.07
CA GLN A 257 34.42 -24.33 -20.28
C GLN A 257 34.02 -25.50 -21.20
N SER A 258 32.76 -25.52 -21.64
CA SER A 258 32.29 -26.30 -22.78
C SER A 258 31.70 -25.33 -23.83
N PRO A 259 31.98 -25.51 -25.13
CA PRO A 259 31.87 -24.45 -26.12
C PRO A 259 30.42 -24.14 -26.52
N ALA A 260 30.26 -22.92 -27.06
CA ALA A 260 29.02 -22.34 -27.54
C ALA A 260 28.22 -23.29 -28.45
N VAL A 261 26.97 -23.54 -28.06
CA VAL A 261 25.94 -24.11 -28.93
C VAL A 261 25.28 -22.94 -29.67
N ASP A 262 25.40 -22.99 -30.99
CA ASP A 262 24.79 -22.10 -31.96
C ASP A 262 23.26 -22.20 -31.89
N GLU A 263 22.60 -21.17 -31.36
CA GLU A 263 21.15 -21.13 -31.19
C GLU A 263 20.49 -20.36 -32.35
N GLN A 264 20.68 -20.84 -33.57
CA GLN A 264 19.78 -20.51 -34.68
C GLN A 264 18.69 -21.59 -34.74
N ARG A 265 17.74 -21.49 -33.80
CA ARG A 265 16.57 -22.37 -33.73
C ARG A 265 15.41 -21.70 -34.46
N ASP A 266 15.19 -22.15 -35.68
CA ASP A 266 14.09 -21.75 -36.57
C ASP A 266 12.74 -22.01 -35.87
N TRP A 267 12.00 -20.95 -35.55
CA TRP A 267 10.64 -21.05 -35.04
C TRP A 267 9.69 -21.11 -36.25
N PRO A 268 8.77 -22.09 -36.34
CA PRO A 268 7.84 -22.13 -37.46
C PRO A 268 6.93 -20.89 -37.39
N VAL A 269 7.05 -20.04 -38.40
CA VAL A 269 6.10 -18.95 -38.68
C VAL A 269 4.77 -19.61 -39.01
N ILE A 270 3.76 -19.38 -38.17
CA ILE A 270 2.39 -19.81 -38.43
C ILE A 270 1.86 -18.94 -39.57
N ASP A 271 1.58 -19.55 -40.73
CA ASP A 271 0.93 -18.89 -41.87
C ASP A 271 -0.53 -18.58 -41.51
N GLU A 272 -0.98 -17.34 -41.74
CA GLU A 272 -2.34 -16.87 -41.45
C GLU A 272 -3.43 -17.63 -42.24
N ARG A 273 -3.05 -18.54 -43.15
CA ARG A 273 -3.99 -19.38 -43.92
C ARG A 273 -4.52 -20.60 -43.17
N ASP A 274 -3.91 -21.01 -42.05
CA ASP A 274 -4.35 -22.19 -41.29
C ASP A 274 -5.50 -21.90 -40.30
N VAL A 275 -5.89 -20.63 -40.14
CA VAL A 275 -6.97 -20.23 -39.20
C VAL A 275 -8.37 -20.42 -39.80
N HIS A 276 -8.50 -20.61 -41.12
CA HIS A 276 -9.80 -20.71 -41.78
C HIS A 276 -10.41 -22.12 -41.88
N HIS A 277 -9.69 -23.18 -41.52
CA HIS A 277 -10.21 -24.55 -41.62
C HIS A 277 -10.81 -25.15 -40.34
N VAL A 278 -10.79 -24.43 -39.21
CA VAL A 278 -11.35 -24.95 -37.94
C VAL A 278 -12.78 -24.45 -37.66
N THR A 279 -13.27 -23.44 -38.39
CA THR A 279 -14.62 -22.86 -38.17
C THR A 279 -15.77 -23.51 -38.95
N GLU A 280 -15.52 -24.45 -39.87
CA GLU A 280 -16.60 -25.16 -40.60
C GLU A 280 -16.93 -26.56 -40.05
N ALA A 281 -16.07 -27.18 -39.24
CA ALA A 281 -16.33 -28.51 -38.69
C ALA A 281 -17.31 -28.53 -37.50
N ALA A 282 -17.69 -27.38 -36.93
CA ALA A 282 -18.56 -27.29 -35.76
C ALA A 282 -20.02 -26.87 -36.06
N ARG A 283 -20.39 -26.74 -37.35
CA ARG A 283 -21.75 -26.33 -37.78
C ARG A 283 -22.55 -27.41 -38.54
N GLY A 284 -22.04 -28.63 -38.64
CA GLY A 284 -22.63 -29.68 -39.47
C GLY A 284 -23.25 -30.88 -38.73
N ASP A 285 -23.68 -30.75 -37.47
CA ASP A 285 -24.26 -31.90 -36.74
C ASP A 285 -25.49 -31.55 -35.87
N ARG A 286 -26.40 -30.74 -36.42
CA ARG A 286 -27.76 -30.59 -35.92
C ARG A 286 -28.71 -30.52 -37.10
N ASP A 287 -29.04 -31.68 -37.67
CA ASP A 287 -30.31 -31.94 -38.35
C ASP A 287 -30.31 -33.37 -38.90
N SER A 288 -30.65 -34.36 -38.06
CA SER A 288 -31.37 -35.57 -38.49
C SER A 288 -31.66 -36.50 -37.30
N THR A 289 -32.85 -36.37 -36.71
CA THR A 289 -33.67 -37.54 -36.30
C THR A 289 -35.07 -37.06 -35.91
N GLY A 290 -35.98 -37.12 -36.87
CA GLY A 290 -37.42 -37.12 -36.65
C GLY A 290 -38.04 -38.37 -37.31
N SER A 291 -38.99 -38.97 -36.61
CA SER A 291 -39.91 -40.06 -37.01
C SER A 291 -39.40 -41.51 -36.96
N ARG A 292 -39.77 -42.23 -35.91
CA ARG A 292 -40.89 -43.19 -35.87
C ARG A 292 -41.30 -43.46 -34.43
#